data_AF-A0A2E9Q495-F1
#
_entry.id   AF-A0A2E9Q495-F1
#
_cell.length_a   1.000
_cell.length_b   1.000
_cell.length_c   1.000
_cell.angle_alpha   90.00
_cell.angle_beta   90.00
_cell.angle_gamma   90.00
#
_symmetry.space_group_name_H-M   'P 1'
#
loop_
_entity.id
_entity.type
_entity.pdbx_description
1 polymer ?
#
loop_
_entity_poly.entity_id
_entity_poly.type
_entity_poly.pdbx_seq_one_letter_code
_entity_poly.pdbx_strand_id
1 'polypeptide(L)'
;MGAAPLGAQQDVTPEQVEALKERIADIDRWLADAEEDRSTLEQQLAATERKISTLTRERRTLRQQAREQQERLAELRAQESELANTLEQQRENLKLQIRAAWMEGDAPALKVLLNEIEPGEVARTLTYYEYLSKNTVSRLEAFQRSLQELKAARAAVQATRTELAKTEADLEQRQQQLTQSRQDRARTLAALNDDIQNRRSERQSLEADRQRLEQLLKEVQQAIASIPAPNESSPFKSRRDKLPWPAKGRVVSNYGAVYADGKLRRNGILMNTAEEAEIKAVHYGRVVFANWLRGFGLITIIDHGDGYMTLYGHSSSLFTTPGDWVRPGETIALAGRTGGTEDPAVYFEVRSNGKPVNPRSWLGKP
;
A
#
# COMPACT_ATOMS: atom_id res chain seq x y z
N MET A 1 -0.41 49.11 48.42
CA MET A 1 0.03 50.21 47.52
C MET A 1 1.40 49.80 46.99
N GLY A 2 1.68 49.70 45.70
CA GLY A 2 0.98 50.21 44.52
C GLY A 2 0.99 49.22 43.37
N ALA A 3 -0.04 49.34 42.54
CA ALA A 3 -0.13 48.71 41.24
C ALA A 3 0.93 49.29 40.31
N ALA A 4 1.66 48.42 39.62
CA ALA A 4 2.36 48.77 38.39
C ALA A 4 1.52 48.23 37.22
N PRO A 5 1.01 49.09 36.32
CA PRO A 5 0.16 48.67 35.22
C PRO A 5 0.99 47.89 34.19
N LEU A 6 0.39 46.82 33.66
CA LEU A 6 0.84 46.07 32.49
C LEU A 6 0.84 47.00 31.27
N GLY A 7 1.94 47.71 31.08
CA GLY A 7 2.19 48.59 29.94
C GLY A 7 3.21 47.97 28.99
N ALA A 8 2.77 47.01 28.20
CA ALA A 8 3.39 46.64 26.94
C ALA A 8 2.32 45.97 26.08
N GLN A 9 1.53 46.77 25.37
CA GLN A 9 0.81 46.30 24.19
C GLN A 9 1.88 45.78 23.24
N GLN A 10 2.11 44.46 23.26
CA GLN A 10 2.80 43.78 22.19
C GLN A 10 1.93 43.97 20.96
N ASP A 11 2.35 44.87 20.06
CA ASP A 11 1.69 45.11 18.78
C ASP A 11 1.59 43.77 18.05
N VAL A 12 0.41 43.18 18.09
CA VAL A 12 0.23 41.88 17.46
C VAL A 12 0.19 42.09 15.95
N THR A 13 1.18 41.54 15.25
CA THR A 13 1.36 41.79 13.82
C THR A 13 0.51 40.82 12.97
N PRO A 14 0.09 41.22 11.75
CA PRO A 14 -0.53 40.29 10.79
C PRO A 14 0.29 39.03 10.53
N GLU A 15 1.62 39.10 10.67
CA GLU A 15 2.53 37.97 10.58
C GLU A 15 2.36 36.95 11.69
N GLN A 16 2.12 37.42 12.92
CA GLN A 16 1.87 36.52 14.04
C GLN A 16 0.55 35.77 13.84
N VAL A 17 -0.44 36.39 13.19
CA VAL A 17 -1.70 35.73 12.80
C VAL A 17 -1.47 34.66 11.73
N GLU A 18 -0.71 34.97 10.68
CA GLU A 18 -0.42 33.98 9.63
C GLU A 18 0.48 32.84 10.13
N ALA A 19 1.48 33.14 10.97
CA ALA A 19 2.31 32.11 11.61
C ALA A 19 1.49 31.18 12.53
N LEU A 20 0.50 31.72 13.26
CA LEU A 20 -0.44 30.92 14.05
C LEU A 20 -1.31 30.02 13.16
N LYS A 21 -1.81 30.53 12.02
CA LYS A 21 -2.58 29.72 11.06
C LYS A 21 -1.75 28.62 10.42
N GLU A 22 -0.51 28.92 10.00
CA GLU A 22 0.41 27.93 9.45
C GLU A 22 0.70 26.83 10.47
N ARG A 23 0.92 27.21 11.74
CA ARG A 23 1.15 26.23 12.80
C ARG A 23 -0.05 25.33 13.05
N ILE A 24 -1.27 25.88 13.06
CA ILE A 24 -2.51 25.10 13.16
C ILE A 24 -2.64 24.15 11.96
N ALA A 25 -2.36 24.62 10.74
CA ALA A 25 -2.44 23.80 9.53
C ALA A 25 -1.38 22.67 9.48
N ASP A 26 -0.19 22.90 10.05
CA ASP A 26 0.82 21.85 10.22
C ASP A 26 0.36 20.78 11.22
N ILE A 27 -0.27 21.20 12.33
CA ILE A 27 -0.84 20.28 13.32
C ILE A 27 -1.96 19.45 12.68
N ASP A 28 -2.89 20.07 11.95
CA ASP A 28 -4.00 19.37 11.28
C ASP A 28 -3.49 18.35 10.25
N ARG A 29 -2.44 18.70 9.48
CA ARG A 29 -1.79 17.76 8.55
C ARG A 29 -1.20 16.57 9.29
N TRP A 30 -0.46 16.80 10.37
CA TRP A 30 0.12 15.72 11.16
C TRP A 30 -0.96 14.80 11.77
N LEU A 31 -2.07 15.36 12.26
CA LEU A 31 -3.19 14.60 12.79
C LEU A 31 -3.86 13.74 11.71
N ALA A 32 -4.04 14.28 10.51
CA ALA A 32 -4.61 13.55 9.37
C ALA A 32 -3.69 12.40 8.91
N ASP A 33 -2.39 12.65 8.75
CA ASP A 33 -1.41 11.64 8.37
C ASP A 33 -1.37 10.50 9.41
N ALA A 34 -1.44 10.82 10.70
CA ALA A 34 -1.50 9.82 11.77
C ALA A 34 -2.78 8.97 11.74
N GLU A 35 -3.93 9.55 11.38
CA GLU A 35 -5.18 8.80 11.22
C GLU A 35 -5.16 7.90 9.98
N GLU A 36 -4.54 8.36 8.88
CA GLU A 36 -4.34 7.57 7.67
C GLU A 36 -3.42 6.37 7.95
N ASP A 37 -2.27 6.59 8.59
CA ASP A 37 -1.34 5.53 8.99
C ASP A 37 -2.06 4.46 9.83
N ARG A 38 -2.84 4.88 10.84
CA ARG A 38 -3.62 3.94 11.66
C ARG A 38 -4.64 3.15 10.83
N SER A 39 -5.37 3.84 9.94
CA SER A 39 -6.34 3.19 9.06
C SER A 39 -5.67 2.14 8.16
N THR A 40 -4.47 2.43 7.64
CA THR A 40 -3.73 1.47 6.80
C THR A 40 -3.31 0.23 7.59
N LEU A 41 -2.84 0.38 8.83
CA LEU A 41 -2.49 -0.73 9.71
C LEU A 41 -3.72 -1.58 10.08
N GLU A 42 -4.86 -0.93 10.36
CA GLU A 42 -6.13 -1.61 10.63
C GLU A 42 -6.61 -2.43 9.39
N GLN A 43 -6.47 -1.87 8.19
CA GLN A 43 -6.79 -2.57 6.94
C GLN A 43 -5.85 -3.76 6.69
N GLN A 44 -4.54 -3.60 6.93
CA GLN A 44 -3.57 -4.69 6.83
C GLN A 44 -3.85 -5.81 7.83
N LEU A 45 -4.22 -5.46 9.08
CA LEU A 45 -4.62 -6.41 10.10
C LEU A 45 -5.85 -7.20 9.65
N ALA A 46 -6.90 -6.51 9.19
CA ALA A 46 -8.12 -7.14 8.70
C ALA A 46 -7.86 -8.09 7.50
N ALA A 47 -7.01 -7.68 6.56
CA ALA A 47 -6.61 -8.51 5.43
C ALA A 47 -5.87 -9.77 5.90
N THR A 48 -4.94 -9.63 6.84
CA THR A 48 -4.16 -10.73 7.41
C THR A 48 -5.04 -11.70 8.19
N GLU A 49 -6.00 -11.21 8.97
CA GLU A 49 -6.96 -12.05 9.70
C GLU A 49 -7.89 -12.83 8.78
N ARG A 50 -8.38 -12.21 7.70
CA ARG A 50 -9.15 -12.91 6.65
C ARG A 50 -8.30 -14.01 5.99
N LYS A 51 -7.03 -13.73 5.68
CA LYS A 51 -6.09 -14.71 5.13
C LYS A 51 -5.87 -15.89 6.10
N ILE A 52 -5.65 -15.61 7.38
CA ILE A 52 -5.52 -16.64 8.44
C ILE A 52 -6.78 -17.52 8.51
N SER A 53 -7.96 -16.92 8.45
CA SER A 53 -9.24 -17.64 8.46
C SER A 53 -9.38 -18.58 7.27
N THR A 54 -9.09 -18.11 6.06
CA THR A 54 -9.10 -18.91 4.84
C THR A 54 -8.08 -20.05 4.90
N LEU A 55 -6.82 -19.78 5.24
CA LEU A 55 -5.78 -20.80 5.40
C LEU A 55 -6.13 -21.85 6.46
N THR A 56 -6.80 -21.44 7.54
CA THR A 56 -7.24 -22.36 8.59
C THR A 56 -8.32 -23.31 8.09
N ARG A 57 -9.30 -22.81 7.30
CA ARG A 57 -10.34 -23.63 6.67
C ARG A 57 -9.75 -24.59 5.63
N GLU A 58 -8.89 -24.10 4.76
CA GLU A 58 -8.22 -24.93 3.74
C GLU A 58 -7.40 -26.07 4.39
N ARG A 59 -6.62 -25.78 5.43
CA ARG A 59 -5.88 -26.81 6.18
C ARG A 59 -6.78 -27.85 6.83
N ARG A 60 -7.96 -27.45 7.33
CA ARG A 60 -8.93 -28.40 7.89
C ARG A 60 -9.45 -29.34 6.82
N THR A 61 -9.80 -28.81 5.64
CA THR A 61 -10.25 -29.61 4.50
C THR A 61 -9.16 -30.56 4.01
N LEU A 62 -7.94 -30.07 3.80
CA LEU A 62 -6.81 -30.90 3.36
C LEU A 62 -6.48 -32.01 4.37
N ARG A 63 -6.55 -31.72 5.68
CA ARG A 63 -6.38 -32.75 6.72
C ARG A 63 -7.46 -33.82 6.68
N GLN A 64 -8.71 -33.45 6.41
CA GLN A 64 -9.79 -34.40 6.28
C GLN A 64 -9.58 -35.29 5.04
N GLN A 65 -9.23 -34.68 3.90
CA GLN A 65 -8.90 -35.41 2.68
C GLN A 65 -7.72 -36.37 2.86
N ALA A 66 -6.65 -35.93 3.51
CA ALA A 66 -5.49 -36.79 3.79
C ALA A 66 -5.86 -38.00 4.67
N ARG A 67 -6.74 -37.82 5.67
CA ARG A 67 -7.25 -38.92 6.50
C ARG A 67 -8.07 -39.91 5.68
N GLU A 68 -9.00 -39.42 4.87
CA GLU A 68 -9.82 -40.26 3.98
C GLU A 68 -8.95 -41.04 2.98
N GLN A 69 -7.94 -40.39 2.39
CA GLN A 69 -6.97 -41.03 1.50
C GLN A 69 -6.11 -42.08 2.24
N GLN A 70 -5.70 -41.82 3.48
CA GLN A 70 -4.96 -42.78 4.30
C GLN A 70 -5.80 -44.02 4.64
N GLU A 71 -7.06 -43.82 5.04
CA GLU A 71 -8.02 -44.91 5.28
C GLU A 71 -8.25 -45.74 4.02
N ARG A 72 -8.50 -45.08 2.88
CA ARG A 72 -8.67 -45.76 1.59
C ARG A 72 -7.42 -46.51 1.16
N LEU A 73 -6.23 -45.95 1.40
CA LEU A 73 -4.97 -46.61 1.11
C LEU A 73 -4.76 -47.87 1.97
N ALA A 74 -5.16 -47.83 3.24
CA ALA A 74 -5.10 -48.98 4.13
C ALA A 74 -6.05 -50.11 3.65
N GLU A 75 -7.27 -49.75 3.27
CA GLU A 75 -8.25 -50.69 2.69
C GLU A 75 -7.74 -51.35 1.40
N LEU A 76 -7.23 -50.54 0.46
CA LEU A 76 -6.68 -51.04 -0.81
C LEU A 76 -5.48 -51.96 -0.61
N ARG A 77 -4.60 -51.67 0.38
CA ARG A 77 -3.47 -52.55 0.72
C ARG A 77 -3.93 -53.87 1.33
N ALA A 78 -4.99 -53.85 2.15
CA ALA A 78 -5.57 -55.07 2.68
C ALA A 78 -6.15 -55.95 1.55
N GLN A 79 -6.91 -55.35 0.63
CA GLN A 79 -7.44 -56.03 -0.57
C GLN A 79 -6.31 -56.58 -1.46
N GLU A 80 -5.24 -55.81 -1.68
CA GLU A 80 -4.07 -56.27 -2.43
C GLU A 80 -3.44 -57.52 -1.79
N SER A 81 -3.27 -57.51 -0.46
CA SER A 81 -2.70 -58.63 0.28
C SER A 81 -3.61 -59.86 0.24
N GLU A 82 -4.92 -59.69 0.35
CA GLU A 82 -5.89 -60.79 0.26
C GLU A 82 -5.86 -61.43 -1.13
N LEU A 83 -5.97 -60.62 -2.19
CA LEU A 83 -5.90 -61.07 -3.58
C LEU A 83 -4.56 -61.78 -3.88
N ALA A 84 -3.45 -61.26 -3.37
CA ALA A 84 -2.14 -61.89 -3.53
C ALA A 84 -2.08 -63.28 -2.89
N ASN A 85 -2.65 -63.43 -1.67
CA ASN A 85 -2.72 -64.72 -0.99
C ASN A 85 -3.65 -65.70 -1.73
N THR A 86 -4.81 -65.25 -2.20
CA THR A 86 -5.73 -66.06 -3.00
C THR A 86 -5.08 -66.54 -4.30
N LEU A 87 -4.38 -65.66 -5.01
CA LEU A 87 -3.66 -66.01 -6.24
C LEU A 87 -2.55 -67.02 -5.98
N GLU A 88 -1.82 -66.89 -4.87
CA GLU A 88 -0.80 -67.86 -4.49
C GLU A 88 -1.41 -69.25 -4.23
N GLN A 89 -2.51 -69.32 -3.49
CA GLN A 89 -3.23 -70.59 -3.25
C GLN A 89 -3.79 -71.20 -4.54
N GLN A 90 -4.38 -70.38 -5.42
CA GLN A 90 -4.87 -70.84 -6.72
C GLN A 90 -3.71 -71.36 -7.57
N ARG A 91 -2.57 -70.65 -7.58
CA ARG A 91 -1.36 -71.05 -8.32
C ARG A 91 -0.82 -72.41 -7.86
N GLU A 92 -0.68 -72.62 -6.55
CA GLU A 92 -0.18 -73.89 -6.02
C GLU A 92 -1.12 -75.07 -6.34
N ASN A 93 -2.44 -74.86 -6.22
CA ASN A 93 -3.42 -75.88 -6.61
C ASN A 93 -3.38 -76.18 -8.12
N LEU A 94 -3.25 -75.15 -8.96
CA LEU A 94 -3.17 -75.31 -10.40
C LEU A 94 -1.88 -76.04 -10.82
N LYS A 95 -0.75 -75.76 -10.16
CA LYS A 95 0.52 -76.50 -10.37
C LYS A 95 0.35 -77.99 -10.13
N LEU A 96 -0.31 -78.38 -9.03
CA LEU A 96 -0.57 -79.78 -8.71
C LEU A 96 -1.45 -80.44 -9.78
N GLN A 97 -2.51 -79.76 -10.23
CA GLN A 97 -3.41 -80.26 -11.27
C GLN A 97 -2.73 -80.42 -12.63
N ILE A 98 -1.95 -79.42 -13.06
CA ILE A 98 -1.20 -79.47 -14.33
C ILE A 98 -0.16 -80.60 -14.27
N ARG A 99 0.52 -80.77 -13.12
CA ARG A 99 1.48 -81.87 -12.94
C ARG A 99 0.80 -83.24 -13.01
N ALA A 100 -0.34 -83.42 -12.35
CA ALA A 100 -1.11 -84.66 -12.40
C ALA A 100 -1.55 -84.98 -13.84
N ALA A 101 -2.12 -84.00 -14.54
CA ALA A 101 -2.52 -84.14 -15.94
C ALA A 101 -1.33 -84.50 -16.85
N TRP A 102 -0.16 -83.90 -16.61
CA TRP A 102 1.06 -84.22 -17.37
C TRP A 102 1.58 -85.64 -17.10
N MET A 103 1.55 -86.09 -15.84
CA MET A 103 1.99 -87.45 -15.48
C MET A 103 1.10 -88.55 -16.06
N GLU A 104 -0.18 -88.25 -16.31
CA GLU A 104 -1.14 -89.17 -16.94
C GLU A 104 -0.90 -89.34 -18.46
N GLY A 105 -0.15 -88.41 -19.06
CA GLY A 105 0.30 -88.43 -20.45
C GLY A 105 -0.78 -88.05 -21.47
N ASP A 106 -0.46 -88.18 -22.77
CA ASP A 106 -1.36 -87.76 -23.84
C ASP A 106 -2.64 -88.63 -23.88
N ALA A 107 -3.79 -87.93 -23.86
CA ALA A 107 -5.15 -88.44 -23.98
C ALA A 107 -5.58 -89.55 -22.98
N PRO A 108 -5.65 -89.26 -21.67
CA PRO A 108 -6.12 -90.22 -20.65
C PRO A 108 -7.52 -90.78 -20.93
N ALA A 109 -8.45 -89.90 -21.33
CA ALA A 109 -9.81 -90.28 -21.69
C ALA A 109 -9.88 -91.25 -22.88
N LEU A 110 -8.99 -91.10 -23.87
CA LEU A 110 -8.92 -91.99 -25.03
C LEU A 110 -8.31 -93.35 -24.66
N LYS A 111 -7.33 -93.37 -23.75
CA LYS A 111 -6.78 -94.62 -23.21
C LYS A 111 -7.81 -95.42 -22.42
N VAL A 112 -8.62 -94.75 -21.59
CA VAL A 112 -9.71 -95.41 -20.86
C VAL A 112 -10.77 -95.96 -21.84
N LEU A 113 -11.12 -95.21 -22.88
CA LEU A 113 -12.03 -95.66 -23.94
C LEU A 113 -11.52 -96.90 -24.69
N LEU A 114 -10.21 -97.04 -24.85
CA LEU A 114 -9.59 -98.13 -25.59
C LEU A 114 -9.29 -99.36 -24.72
N ASN A 115 -9.17 -99.19 -23.40
CA ASN A 115 -8.91 -100.27 -22.45
C ASN A 115 -10.17 -100.82 -21.78
N GLU A 116 -11.25 -100.04 -21.64
CA GLU A 116 -12.47 -100.51 -20.96
C GLU A 116 -13.55 -101.08 -21.86
N ILE A 117 -14.05 -102.26 -21.47
CA ILE A 117 -14.96 -103.10 -22.28
C ILE A 117 -16.43 -102.92 -21.86
N GLU A 118 -16.70 -102.43 -20.63
CA GLU A 118 -18.07 -102.22 -20.14
C GLU A 118 -18.64 -100.83 -20.53
N PRO A 119 -19.70 -100.76 -21.36
CA PRO A 119 -20.23 -99.48 -21.86
C PRO A 119 -20.71 -98.50 -20.78
N GLY A 120 -21.21 -99.02 -19.65
CA GLY A 120 -21.69 -98.22 -18.53
C GLY A 120 -20.59 -97.49 -17.77
N GLU A 121 -19.41 -98.10 -17.64
CA GLU A 121 -18.26 -97.50 -16.95
C GLU A 121 -17.61 -96.40 -17.79
N VAL A 122 -17.54 -96.64 -19.10
CA VAL A 122 -17.07 -95.67 -20.09
C VAL A 122 -17.92 -94.40 -20.06
N ALA A 123 -19.24 -94.52 -20.09
CA ALA A 123 -20.15 -93.37 -20.06
C ALA A 123 -20.00 -92.53 -18.77
N ARG A 124 -19.87 -93.19 -17.61
CA ARG A 124 -19.61 -92.50 -16.32
C ARG A 124 -18.28 -91.78 -16.32
N THR A 125 -17.23 -92.44 -16.80
CA THR A 125 -15.88 -91.88 -16.83
C THR A 125 -15.81 -90.65 -17.74
N LEU A 126 -16.41 -90.71 -18.93
CA LEU A 126 -16.53 -89.55 -19.83
C LEU A 126 -17.25 -88.37 -19.17
N THR A 127 -18.34 -88.65 -18.44
CA THR A 127 -19.08 -87.62 -17.69
C THR A 127 -18.18 -86.99 -16.62
N TYR A 128 -17.43 -87.78 -15.85
CA TYR A 128 -16.49 -87.26 -14.85
C TYR A 128 -15.39 -86.40 -15.47
N TYR A 129 -14.84 -86.80 -16.61
CA TYR A 129 -13.88 -85.98 -17.36
C TYR A 129 -14.46 -84.64 -17.82
N GLU A 130 -15.70 -84.64 -18.30
CA GLU A 130 -16.39 -83.41 -18.69
C GLU A 130 -16.55 -82.45 -17.49
N TYR A 131 -17.00 -82.96 -16.34
CA TYR A 131 -17.10 -82.17 -15.11
C TYR A 131 -15.75 -81.64 -14.65
N LEU A 132 -14.70 -82.47 -14.68
CA LEU A 132 -13.35 -82.08 -14.29
C LEU A 132 -12.80 -80.97 -15.21
N SER A 133 -12.95 -81.13 -16.53
CA SER A 133 -12.51 -80.15 -17.52
C SER A 133 -13.23 -78.81 -17.36
N LYS A 134 -14.56 -78.83 -17.22
CA LYS A 134 -15.36 -77.62 -16.94
C LYS A 134 -14.89 -76.91 -15.66
N ASN A 135 -14.60 -77.67 -14.60
CA ASN A 135 -14.08 -77.12 -13.34
C ASN A 135 -12.70 -76.48 -13.53
N THR A 136 -11.78 -77.14 -14.25
CA THR A 136 -10.44 -76.59 -14.55
C THR A 136 -10.51 -75.30 -15.36
N VAL A 137 -11.36 -75.22 -16.39
CA VAL A 137 -11.58 -73.98 -17.15
C VAL A 137 -12.11 -72.88 -16.23
N SER A 138 -13.10 -73.19 -15.40
CA SER A 138 -13.69 -72.22 -14.45
C SER A 138 -12.65 -71.69 -13.45
N ARG A 139 -11.73 -72.55 -12.99
CA ARG A 139 -10.62 -72.15 -12.10
C ARG A 139 -9.59 -71.27 -12.81
N LEU A 140 -9.26 -71.56 -14.06
CA LEU A 140 -8.36 -70.72 -14.87
C LEU A 140 -8.96 -69.32 -15.11
N GLU A 141 -10.25 -69.26 -15.44
CA GLU A 141 -10.97 -67.99 -15.59
C GLU A 141 -11.04 -67.20 -14.28
N ALA A 142 -11.25 -67.88 -13.15
CA ALA A 142 -11.22 -67.24 -11.83
C ALA A 142 -9.81 -66.72 -11.50
N PHE A 143 -8.76 -67.48 -11.78
CA PHE A 143 -7.36 -67.07 -11.60
C PHE A 143 -7.01 -65.84 -12.45
N GLN A 144 -7.42 -65.83 -13.73
CA GLN A 144 -7.22 -64.68 -14.62
C GLN A 144 -7.95 -63.43 -14.10
N ARG A 145 -9.18 -63.58 -13.60
CA ARG A 145 -9.93 -62.48 -12.97
C ARG A 145 -9.21 -61.93 -11.74
N SER A 146 -8.81 -62.78 -10.79
CA SER A 146 -8.06 -62.36 -9.60
C SER A 146 -6.74 -61.66 -9.96
N LEU A 147 -6.07 -62.08 -11.04
CA LEU A 147 -4.85 -61.44 -11.52
C LEU A 147 -5.10 -60.02 -12.07
N GLN A 148 -6.21 -59.83 -12.79
CA GLN A 148 -6.63 -58.50 -13.25
C GLN A 148 -7.03 -57.59 -12.07
N GLU A 149 -7.77 -58.12 -11.11
CA GLU A 149 -8.16 -57.41 -9.88
C GLU A 149 -6.93 -56.98 -9.07
N LEU A 150 -5.94 -57.87 -8.88
CA LEU A 150 -4.69 -57.54 -8.19
C LEU A 150 -3.91 -56.44 -8.92
N LYS A 151 -3.86 -56.49 -10.26
CA LYS A 151 -3.20 -55.44 -11.07
C LYS A 151 -3.90 -54.09 -10.91
N ALA A 152 -5.24 -54.08 -10.91
CA ALA A 152 -6.03 -52.88 -10.69
C ALA A 152 -5.85 -52.33 -9.26
N ALA A 153 -5.88 -53.20 -8.25
CA ALA A 153 -5.64 -52.83 -6.86
C ALA A 153 -4.25 -52.19 -6.66
N ARG A 154 -3.20 -52.78 -7.23
CA ARG A 154 -1.84 -52.20 -7.22
C ARG A 154 -1.76 -50.82 -7.85
N ALA A 155 -2.40 -50.65 -9.01
CA ALA A 155 -2.46 -49.35 -9.68
C ALA A 155 -3.20 -48.32 -8.83
N ALA A 156 -4.32 -48.70 -8.19
CA ALA A 156 -5.08 -47.84 -7.29
C ALA A 156 -4.26 -47.47 -6.03
N VAL A 157 -3.57 -48.42 -5.40
CA VAL A 157 -2.65 -48.17 -4.27
C VAL A 157 -1.61 -47.12 -4.66
N GLN A 158 -0.99 -47.25 -5.83
CA GLN A 158 0.03 -46.30 -6.27
C GLN A 158 -0.56 -44.92 -6.54
N ALA A 159 -1.72 -44.84 -7.21
CA ALA A 159 -2.40 -43.57 -7.46
C ALA A 159 -2.83 -42.86 -6.16
N THR A 160 -3.39 -43.60 -5.18
CA THR A 160 -3.76 -43.04 -3.88
C THR A 160 -2.54 -42.57 -3.09
N ARG A 161 -1.40 -43.29 -3.17
CA ARG A 161 -0.14 -42.83 -2.55
C ARG A 161 0.35 -41.51 -3.16
N THR A 162 0.30 -41.36 -4.48
CA THR A 162 0.73 -40.14 -5.14
C THR A 162 -0.17 -38.95 -4.82
N GLU A 163 -1.49 -39.17 -4.77
CA GLU A 163 -2.44 -38.12 -4.37
C GLU A 163 -2.27 -37.73 -2.90
N LEU A 164 -2.10 -38.70 -1.99
CA LEU A 164 -1.83 -38.45 -0.57
C LEU A 164 -0.56 -37.61 -0.38
N ALA A 165 0.54 -37.97 -1.06
CA ALA A 165 1.79 -37.21 -0.98
C ALA A 165 1.62 -35.75 -1.45
N LYS A 166 0.81 -35.52 -2.48
CA LYS A 166 0.46 -34.17 -2.95
C LYS A 166 -0.37 -33.41 -1.92
N THR A 167 -1.40 -34.05 -1.36
CA THR A 167 -2.24 -33.44 -0.31
C THR A 167 -1.43 -33.11 0.95
N GLU A 168 -0.49 -33.96 1.35
CA GLU A 168 0.42 -33.72 2.48
C GLU A 168 1.38 -32.55 2.20
N ALA A 169 1.93 -32.45 0.99
CA ALA A 169 2.76 -31.30 0.58
C ALA A 169 1.97 -29.98 0.57
N ASP A 170 0.75 -29.98 0.03
CA ASP A 170 -0.15 -28.81 0.05
C ASP A 170 -0.49 -28.40 1.50
N LEU A 171 -0.72 -29.38 2.38
CA LEU A 171 -0.97 -29.13 3.80
C LEU A 171 0.23 -28.47 4.49
N GLU A 172 1.45 -28.92 4.19
CA GLU A 172 2.68 -28.32 4.70
C GLU A 172 2.85 -26.88 4.18
N GLN A 173 2.64 -26.64 2.89
CA GLN A 173 2.72 -25.30 2.31
C GLN A 173 1.73 -24.35 3.00
N ARG A 174 0.47 -24.78 3.20
CA ARG A 174 -0.55 -23.98 3.90
C ARG A 174 -0.20 -23.76 5.37
N GLN A 175 0.45 -24.73 6.03
CA GLN A 175 0.95 -24.56 7.40
C GLN A 175 2.02 -23.46 7.47
N GLN A 176 2.98 -23.45 6.54
CA GLN A 176 4.02 -22.43 6.49
C GLN A 176 3.41 -21.03 6.24
N GLN A 177 2.49 -20.91 5.28
CA GLN A 177 1.78 -19.66 4.99
C GLN A 177 0.97 -19.15 6.19
N LEU A 178 0.35 -20.06 6.96
CA LEU A 178 -0.40 -19.71 8.16
C LEU A 178 0.53 -19.19 9.26
N THR A 179 1.68 -19.84 9.47
CA THR A 179 2.69 -19.38 10.42
C THR A 179 3.19 -17.98 10.05
N GLN A 180 3.52 -17.76 8.77
CA GLN A 180 3.93 -16.44 8.29
C GLN A 180 2.85 -15.38 8.51
N SER A 181 1.59 -15.69 8.13
CA SER A 181 0.48 -14.74 8.30
C SER A 181 0.22 -14.41 9.78
N ARG A 182 0.46 -15.35 10.70
CA ARG A 182 0.37 -15.11 12.15
C ARG A 182 1.51 -14.21 12.66
N GLN A 183 2.72 -14.36 12.12
CA GLN A 183 3.84 -13.47 12.43
C GLN A 183 3.59 -12.05 11.91
N ASP A 184 3.08 -11.93 10.67
CA ASP A 184 2.71 -10.64 10.08
C ASP A 184 1.64 -9.95 10.93
N ARG A 185 0.59 -10.69 11.34
CA ARG A 185 -0.44 -10.19 12.27
C ARG A 185 0.16 -9.68 13.58
N ALA A 186 1.09 -10.43 14.18
CA ALA A 186 1.74 -10.03 15.43
C ALA A 186 2.56 -8.74 15.26
N ARG A 187 3.27 -8.59 14.13
CA ARG A 187 4.02 -7.36 13.79
C ARG A 187 3.08 -6.18 13.59
N THR A 188 1.99 -6.34 12.84
CA THR A 188 1.00 -5.27 12.65
C THR A 188 0.33 -4.86 13.96
N LEU A 189 0.00 -5.82 14.84
CA LEU A 189 -0.53 -5.51 16.16
C LEU A 189 0.47 -4.78 17.06
N ALA A 190 1.75 -5.15 17.02
CA ALA A 190 2.79 -4.44 17.74
C ALA A 190 2.92 -2.99 17.23
N ALA A 191 3.01 -2.81 15.92
CA ALA A 191 3.07 -1.49 15.28
C ALA A 191 1.83 -0.64 15.61
N LEU A 192 0.64 -1.23 15.59
CA LEU A 192 -0.61 -0.53 15.94
C LEU A 192 -0.65 -0.13 17.42
N ASN A 193 -0.17 -0.99 18.33
CA ASN A 193 -0.08 -0.66 19.75
C ASN A 193 0.93 0.45 20.01
N ASP A 194 2.10 0.39 19.37
CA ASP A 194 3.13 1.42 19.48
C ASP A 194 2.63 2.76 18.92
N ASP A 195 1.92 2.73 17.79
CA ASP A 195 1.26 3.89 17.19
C ASP A 195 0.21 4.49 18.14
N ILE A 196 -0.67 3.66 18.70
CA ILE A 196 -1.68 4.08 19.67
C ILE A 196 -1.05 4.66 20.94
N GLN A 197 0.03 4.06 21.47
CA GLN A 197 0.66 4.55 22.71
C GLN A 197 1.40 5.87 22.49
N ASN A 198 2.27 5.92 21.47
CA ASN A 198 3.13 7.08 21.23
C ASN A 198 2.34 8.26 20.65
N ARG A 199 1.44 8.01 19.70
CA ARG A 199 0.70 9.10 19.06
C ARG A 199 -0.49 9.58 19.86
N ARG A 200 -1.01 8.83 20.84
CA ARG A 200 -2.13 9.31 21.68
C ARG A 200 -1.72 10.48 22.58
N SER A 201 -0.56 10.38 23.22
CA SER A 201 -0.03 11.47 24.05
C SER A 201 0.33 12.68 23.19
N GLU A 202 0.95 12.46 22.04
CA GLU A 202 1.32 13.50 21.09
C GLU A 202 0.08 14.18 20.48
N ARG A 203 -0.91 13.41 20.01
CA ARG A 203 -2.22 13.93 19.57
C ARG A 203 -2.85 14.79 20.65
N GLN A 204 -2.94 14.30 21.88
CA GLN A 204 -3.59 15.05 22.95
C GLN A 204 -2.89 16.38 23.23
N SER A 205 -1.54 16.41 23.19
CA SER A 205 -0.77 17.63 23.32
C SER A 205 -1.01 18.58 22.14
N LEU A 206 -0.90 18.07 20.91
CA LEU A 206 -1.08 18.87 19.70
C LEU A 206 -2.50 19.42 19.56
N GLU A 207 -3.51 18.68 19.98
CA GLU A 207 -4.91 19.07 19.93
C GLU A 207 -5.24 20.13 20.99
N ALA A 208 -4.61 20.06 22.17
CA ALA A 208 -4.64 21.11 23.18
C ALA A 208 -3.89 22.38 22.73
N ASP A 209 -2.72 22.21 22.09
CA ASP A 209 -1.96 23.31 21.51
C ASP A 209 -2.75 23.98 20.39
N ARG A 210 -3.36 23.20 19.49
CA ARG A 210 -4.24 23.69 18.42
C ARG A 210 -5.37 24.56 18.98
N GLN A 211 -6.09 24.09 20.00
CA GLN A 211 -7.16 24.86 20.66
C GLN A 211 -6.64 26.16 21.29
N ARG A 212 -5.47 26.12 21.93
CA ARG A 212 -4.84 27.31 22.50
C ARG A 212 -4.46 28.32 21.41
N LEU A 213 -3.86 27.86 20.32
CA LEU A 213 -3.47 28.69 19.18
C LEU A 213 -4.68 29.30 18.47
N GLU A 214 -5.79 28.56 18.35
CA GLU A 214 -7.06 29.07 17.83
C GLU A 214 -7.64 30.19 18.71
N GLN A 215 -7.60 30.01 20.03
CA GLN A 215 -8.05 31.02 20.98
C GLN A 215 -7.19 32.29 20.90
N LEU A 216 -5.86 32.13 20.84
CA LEU A 216 -4.94 33.24 20.64
C LEU A 216 -5.18 33.95 19.30
N LEU A 217 -5.35 33.20 18.21
CA LEU A 217 -5.66 33.76 16.89
C LEU A 217 -6.91 34.65 16.94
N LYS A 218 -7.94 34.22 17.67
CA LYS A 218 -9.20 34.97 17.85
C LYS A 218 -9.00 36.25 18.64
N GLU A 219 -8.26 36.21 19.75
CA GLU A 219 -7.96 37.37 20.59
C GLU A 219 -7.11 38.42 19.84
N VAL A 220 -6.14 37.93 19.06
CA VAL A 220 -5.28 38.76 18.22
C VAL A 220 -6.06 39.45 17.09
N GLN A 221 -6.93 38.71 16.40
CA GLN A 221 -7.79 39.29 15.37
C GLN A 221 -8.70 40.39 15.91
N GLN A 222 -9.20 40.24 17.15
CA GLN A 222 -10.00 41.26 17.82
C GLN A 222 -9.17 42.51 18.19
N ALA A 223 -7.91 42.34 18.58
CA ALA A 223 -7.00 43.45 18.89
C ALA A 223 -6.59 44.25 17.64
N ILE A 224 -6.25 43.58 16.54
CA ILE A 224 -5.85 44.21 15.27
C ILE A 224 -6.98 45.06 14.67
N ALA A 225 -8.23 44.65 14.84
CA ALA A 225 -9.40 45.41 14.34
C ALA A 225 -9.60 46.78 15.01
N SER A 226 -8.84 47.10 16.08
CA SER A 226 -8.99 48.33 16.88
C SER A 226 -7.92 49.41 16.66
N ILE A 227 -6.97 49.20 15.73
CA ILE A 227 -5.84 50.12 15.50
C ILE A 227 -6.12 51.04 14.29
N PRO A 228 -6.10 52.39 14.41
CA PRO A 228 -6.34 53.30 13.28
C PRO A 228 -5.11 53.41 12.36
N ALA A 229 -5.31 53.36 11.04
CA ALA A 229 -4.23 53.50 10.04
C ALA A 229 -3.75 54.96 9.90
N PRO A 230 -2.42 55.24 9.85
CA PRO A 230 -1.89 56.58 9.59
C PRO A 230 -2.07 56.99 8.12
N ASN A 231 -2.62 58.18 7.94
CA ASN A 231 -3.15 58.74 6.70
C ASN A 231 -2.12 59.64 5.98
N GLU A 232 -1.04 59.06 5.44
CA GLU A 232 0.00 59.86 4.73
C GLU A 232 0.29 59.44 3.29
N SER A 233 -0.45 58.49 2.71
CA SER A 233 -0.28 58.15 1.29
C SER A 233 -1.60 58.05 0.54
N SER A 234 -1.61 58.54 -0.71
CA SER A 234 -2.71 58.29 -1.64
C SER A 234 -2.98 56.78 -1.73
N PRO A 235 -4.25 56.36 -1.88
CA PRO A 235 -4.60 54.93 -1.90
C PRO A 235 -3.85 54.17 -2.99
N PHE A 236 -3.38 52.95 -2.69
CA PHE A 236 -2.60 52.12 -3.64
C PHE A 236 -3.31 51.98 -5.00
N LYS A 237 -4.64 51.80 -4.98
CA LYS A 237 -5.51 51.71 -6.16
C LYS A 237 -5.37 52.90 -7.13
N SER A 238 -5.07 54.10 -6.62
CA SER A 238 -4.91 55.32 -7.43
C SER A 238 -3.59 55.37 -8.23
N ARG A 239 -2.66 54.45 -7.96
CA ARG A 239 -1.32 54.38 -8.59
C ARG A 239 -1.22 53.37 -9.72
N ARG A 240 -2.35 52.89 -10.24
CA ARG A 240 -2.39 52.02 -11.42
C ARG A 240 -1.66 52.67 -12.60
N ASP A 241 -0.88 51.88 -13.33
CA ASP A 241 0.02 52.31 -14.42
C ASP A 241 1.04 53.41 -14.04
N LYS A 242 1.30 53.63 -12.74
CA LYS A 242 2.16 54.71 -12.22
C LYS A 242 3.13 54.25 -11.13
N LEU A 243 3.13 52.97 -10.73
CA LEU A 243 4.07 52.48 -9.73
C LEU A 243 5.50 52.44 -10.31
N PRO A 244 6.51 52.82 -9.52
CA PRO A 244 7.89 52.62 -9.92
C PRO A 244 8.20 51.12 -10.02
N TRP A 245 9.22 50.80 -10.81
CA TRP A 245 9.73 49.43 -10.91
C TRP A 245 10.44 49.02 -9.61
N PRO A 246 10.26 47.78 -9.14
CA PRO A 246 10.83 47.30 -7.87
C PRO A 246 12.35 47.14 -7.93
N ALA A 247 12.93 46.96 -9.11
CA ALA A 247 14.37 46.89 -9.34
C ALA A 247 14.68 47.25 -10.81
N LYS A 248 15.95 47.55 -11.11
CA LYS A 248 16.42 47.70 -12.49
C LYS A 248 16.78 46.31 -13.05
N GLY A 249 16.15 45.92 -14.15
CA GLY A 249 16.37 44.61 -14.75
C GLY A 249 15.49 44.31 -15.96
N ARG A 250 15.67 43.13 -16.56
CA ARG A 250 14.87 42.67 -17.70
C ARG A 250 13.85 41.63 -17.23
N VAL A 251 12.58 41.81 -17.58
CA VAL A 251 11.53 40.81 -17.33
C VAL A 251 11.80 39.57 -18.16
N VAL A 252 12.03 38.43 -17.50
CA VAL A 252 12.28 37.12 -18.11
C VAL A 252 11.08 36.18 -18.01
N SER A 253 10.16 36.44 -17.08
CA SER A 253 8.90 35.71 -16.95
C SER A 253 7.77 36.66 -16.61
N ASN A 254 6.63 36.50 -17.28
CA ASN A 254 5.45 37.34 -17.07
C ASN A 254 4.39 36.61 -16.23
N TYR A 255 3.54 37.40 -15.59
CA TYR A 255 2.31 36.91 -14.96
C TYR A 255 1.49 36.07 -15.94
N GLY A 256 0.94 34.94 -15.46
CA GLY A 256 0.09 34.04 -16.23
C GLY A 256 0.85 33.10 -17.18
N ALA A 257 2.18 33.24 -17.31
CA ALA A 257 3.01 32.32 -18.06
C ALA A 257 2.91 30.89 -17.48
N VAL A 258 2.81 29.91 -18.36
CA VAL A 258 2.59 28.51 -17.97
C VAL A 258 3.94 27.83 -17.74
N TYR A 259 4.04 27.01 -16.69
CA TYR A 259 5.23 26.23 -16.36
C TYR A 259 4.83 24.87 -15.78
N ALA A 260 5.81 23.99 -15.51
CA ALA A 260 5.59 22.62 -15.06
C ALA A 260 4.65 21.85 -16.00
N ASP A 261 5.06 21.73 -17.27
CA ASP A 261 4.36 20.99 -18.33
C ASP A 261 2.88 21.35 -18.50
N GLY A 262 2.53 22.62 -18.36
CA GLY A 262 1.17 23.09 -18.59
C GLY A 262 0.31 23.24 -17.33
N LYS A 263 0.76 22.72 -16.19
CA LYS A 263 -0.08 22.53 -15.00
C LYS A 263 -0.18 23.76 -14.10
N LEU A 264 0.79 24.66 -14.14
CA LEU A 264 0.87 25.82 -13.25
C LEU A 264 1.05 27.12 -14.01
N ARG A 265 0.59 28.23 -13.41
CA ARG A 265 0.71 29.58 -13.94
C ARG A 265 1.47 30.47 -12.96
N ARG A 266 2.31 31.36 -13.49
CA ARG A 266 3.06 32.32 -12.68
C ARG A 266 2.13 33.38 -12.09
N ASN A 267 2.27 33.66 -10.80
CA ASN A 267 1.45 34.63 -10.07
C ASN A 267 2.05 36.04 -10.03
N GLY A 268 3.25 36.22 -10.58
CA GLY A 268 3.97 37.48 -10.63
C GLY A 268 4.88 37.55 -11.85
N ILE A 269 5.77 38.54 -11.85
CA ILE A 269 6.84 38.68 -12.84
C ILE A 269 8.17 38.28 -12.23
N LEU A 270 9.08 37.77 -13.06
CA LEU A 270 10.48 37.53 -12.69
C LEU A 270 11.37 38.44 -13.53
N MET A 271 12.26 39.16 -12.86
CA MET A 271 13.18 40.11 -13.49
C MET A 271 14.62 39.70 -13.20
N ASN A 272 15.42 39.46 -14.24
CA ASN A 272 16.86 39.29 -14.05
C ASN A 272 17.50 40.66 -13.81
N THR A 273 18.38 40.72 -12.81
CA THR A 273 19.06 41.94 -12.37
C THR A 273 20.57 41.74 -12.37
N ALA A 274 21.33 42.81 -12.12
CA ALA A 274 22.70 42.65 -11.67
C ALA A 274 22.72 41.99 -10.27
N GLU A 275 23.84 41.39 -9.91
CA GLU A 275 24.08 40.88 -8.55
C GLU A 275 24.01 42.03 -7.54
N GLU A 276 23.37 41.78 -6.38
CA GLU A 276 23.13 42.76 -5.33
C GLU A 276 22.40 44.05 -5.79
N ALA A 277 21.62 43.98 -6.86
CA ALA A 277 20.79 45.11 -7.26
C ALA A 277 19.78 45.48 -6.16
N GLU A 278 19.62 46.78 -5.89
CA GLU A 278 18.67 47.27 -4.90
C GLU A 278 17.22 46.93 -5.30
N ILE A 279 16.49 46.34 -4.36
CA ILE A 279 15.04 46.13 -4.42
C ILE A 279 14.38 47.26 -3.63
N LYS A 280 13.43 47.95 -4.25
CA LYS A 280 12.78 49.16 -3.70
C LYS A 280 11.28 48.95 -3.50
N ALA A 281 10.75 49.50 -2.41
CA ALA A 281 9.32 49.47 -2.15
C ALA A 281 8.58 50.29 -3.21
N VAL A 282 7.57 49.72 -3.87
CA VAL A 282 6.86 50.44 -4.94
C VAL A 282 5.86 51.46 -4.41
N HIS A 283 5.48 51.37 -3.14
CA HIS A 283 4.50 52.25 -2.51
C HIS A 283 4.68 52.28 -0.99
N TYR A 284 4.11 53.29 -0.34
CA TYR A 284 4.05 53.36 1.12
C TYR A 284 3.26 52.18 1.65
N GLY A 285 3.75 51.55 2.70
CA GLY A 285 3.06 50.43 3.33
C GLY A 285 3.76 49.95 4.58
N ARG A 286 3.15 48.97 5.23
CA ARG A 286 3.71 48.30 6.39
C ARG A 286 4.25 46.94 5.95
N VAL A 287 5.46 46.60 6.36
CA VAL A 287 6.02 45.27 6.14
C VAL A 287 5.22 44.27 6.97
N VAL A 288 4.67 43.28 6.29
CA VAL A 288 3.85 42.20 6.85
C VAL A 288 4.42 40.82 6.56
N PHE A 289 5.64 40.73 6.02
CA PHE A 289 6.50 39.55 6.08
C PHE A 289 7.91 39.94 5.65
N ALA A 290 8.95 39.48 6.33
CA ALA A 290 10.34 39.61 5.87
C ALA A 290 11.18 38.43 6.35
N ASN A 291 11.12 37.30 5.64
CA ASN A 291 11.88 36.09 5.98
C ASN A 291 12.02 35.14 4.78
N TRP A 292 12.61 33.96 4.98
CA TRP A 292 12.71 32.91 3.97
C TRP A 292 11.38 32.16 3.79
N LEU A 293 10.93 32.01 2.55
CA LEU A 293 9.74 31.25 2.17
C LEU A 293 10.11 30.24 1.07
N ARG A 294 9.68 28.99 1.25
CA ARG A 294 9.98 27.90 0.31
C ARG A 294 9.49 28.25 -1.10
N GLY A 295 10.40 28.18 -2.07
CA GLY A 295 10.12 28.50 -3.48
C GLY A 295 10.23 29.98 -3.85
N PHE A 296 10.31 30.88 -2.88
CA PHE A 296 10.50 32.32 -3.10
C PHE A 296 11.83 32.84 -2.52
N GLY A 297 12.54 32.04 -1.72
CA GLY A 297 13.78 32.47 -1.09
C GLY A 297 13.51 33.49 0.02
N LEU A 298 14.45 34.39 0.26
CA LEU A 298 14.20 35.54 1.12
C LEU A 298 13.22 36.48 0.43
N ILE A 299 12.13 36.78 1.11
CA ILE A 299 11.01 37.56 0.58
C ILE A 299 10.54 38.63 1.57
N THR A 300 10.27 39.82 1.05
CA THR A 300 9.57 40.89 1.76
C THR A 300 8.14 41.02 1.21
N ILE A 301 7.15 41.16 2.09
CA ILE A 301 5.75 41.43 1.74
C ILE A 301 5.32 42.72 2.43
N ILE A 302 4.71 43.63 1.67
CA ILE A 302 4.32 44.96 2.12
C ILE A 302 2.83 45.12 1.91
N ASP A 303 2.11 45.42 2.98
CA ASP A 303 0.69 45.78 2.95
C ASP A 303 0.54 47.29 2.75
N HIS A 304 -0.21 47.67 1.73
CA HIS A 304 -0.46 49.05 1.34
C HIS A 304 -1.85 49.55 1.76
N GLY A 305 -2.62 48.74 2.49
CA GLY A 305 -4.01 49.03 2.84
C GLY A 305 -4.98 48.68 1.71
N ASP A 306 -6.29 48.78 2.00
CA ASP A 306 -7.39 48.48 1.07
C ASP A 306 -7.30 47.08 0.42
N GLY A 307 -6.65 46.12 1.11
CA GLY A 307 -6.43 44.76 0.64
C GLY A 307 -5.36 44.61 -0.44
N TYR A 308 -4.50 45.61 -0.65
CA TYR A 308 -3.39 45.54 -1.61
C TYR A 308 -2.07 45.19 -0.95
N MET A 309 -1.37 44.22 -1.51
CA MET A 309 -0.04 43.81 -1.05
C MET A 309 0.93 43.71 -2.22
N THR A 310 2.21 43.95 -1.94
CA THR A 310 3.30 43.69 -2.88
C THR A 310 4.31 42.73 -2.28
N LEU A 311 4.82 41.83 -3.10
CA LEU A 311 5.75 40.76 -2.70
C LEU A 311 7.05 40.89 -3.50
N TYR A 312 8.18 40.77 -2.82
CA TYR A 312 9.53 40.92 -3.39
C TYR A 312 10.40 39.73 -2.97
N GLY A 313 10.60 38.77 -3.86
CA GLY A 313 11.31 37.51 -3.56
C GLY A 313 12.66 37.37 -4.27
N HIS A 314 13.35 36.28 -3.93
CA HIS A 314 14.69 35.90 -4.38
C HIS A 314 15.83 36.82 -3.89
N SER A 315 15.58 37.58 -2.81
CA SER A 315 16.57 38.49 -2.24
C SER A 315 17.80 37.74 -1.68
N SER A 316 18.98 38.35 -1.71
CA SER A 316 20.19 37.86 -0.99
C SER A 316 20.22 38.34 0.46
N SER A 317 19.66 39.52 0.73
CA SER A 317 19.57 40.13 2.06
C SER A 317 18.31 41.00 2.17
N LEU A 318 17.73 41.07 3.37
CA LEU A 318 16.56 41.90 3.68
C LEU A 318 17.00 43.03 4.62
N PHE A 319 16.54 44.26 4.35
CA PHE A 319 16.84 45.44 5.18
C PHE A 319 15.66 45.87 6.06
N THR A 320 14.52 45.23 5.86
CA THR A 320 13.29 45.51 6.60
C THR A 320 12.91 44.34 7.47
N THR A 321 12.28 44.64 8.60
CA THR A 321 11.69 43.67 9.52
C THR A 321 10.17 43.78 9.57
N PRO A 322 9.49 42.71 9.98
CA PRO A 322 8.06 42.70 10.25
C PRO A 322 7.58 43.90 11.07
N GLY A 323 6.57 44.61 10.56
CA GLY A 323 5.96 45.76 11.23
C GLY A 323 6.55 47.12 10.85
N ASP A 324 7.70 47.17 10.18
CA ASP A 324 8.32 48.41 9.71
C ASP A 324 7.42 49.14 8.70
N TRP A 325 7.44 50.47 8.75
CA TRP A 325 6.82 51.30 7.73
C TRP A 325 7.86 51.67 6.68
N VAL A 326 7.53 51.42 5.42
CA VAL A 326 8.41 51.72 4.28
C VAL A 326 7.81 52.80 3.40
N ARG A 327 8.67 53.64 2.83
CA ARG A 327 8.29 54.70 1.90
C ARG A 327 8.46 54.25 0.45
N PRO A 328 7.72 54.84 -0.50
CA PRO A 328 7.95 54.58 -1.92
C PRO A 328 9.41 54.89 -2.31
N GLY A 329 10.08 53.96 -2.95
CA GLY A 329 11.47 54.09 -3.41
C GLY A 329 12.53 53.75 -2.36
N GLU A 330 12.13 53.44 -1.12
CA GLU A 330 13.05 52.97 -0.07
C GLU A 330 13.63 51.61 -0.43
N THR A 331 14.94 51.42 -0.23
CA THR A 331 15.61 50.13 -0.47
C THR A 331 15.26 49.16 0.65
N ILE A 332 14.59 48.06 0.30
CA ILE A 332 14.05 47.09 1.25
C ILE A 332 14.84 45.77 1.28
N ALA A 333 15.60 45.48 0.22
CA ALA A 333 16.38 44.25 0.06
C ALA A 333 17.41 44.37 -1.07
N LEU A 334 18.29 43.38 -1.18
CA LEU A 334 19.19 43.19 -2.32
C LEU A 334 18.78 41.96 -3.13
N ALA A 335 18.82 42.05 -4.46
CA ALA A 335 18.54 40.94 -5.36
C ALA A 335 19.60 39.84 -5.27
N GLY A 336 19.16 38.58 -5.33
CA GLY A 336 20.03 37.43 -5.14
C GLY A 336 19.59 36.20 -5.93
N ARG A 337 20.09 35.04 -5.49
CA ARG A 337 19.81 33.71 -6.09
C ARG A 337 19.04 32.79 -5.14
N THR A 338 18.41 33.33 -4.11
CA THR A 338 17.73 32.50 -3.10
C THR A 338 16.43 31.93 -3.66
N GLY A 339 15.98 30.77 -3.18
CA GLY A 339 14.73 30.17 -3.66
C GLY A 339 14.80 29.45 -5.02
N GLY A 340 16.02 29.18 -5.53
CA GLY A 340 16.24 28.27 -6.67
C GLY A 340 16.33 28.94 -8.05
N THR A 341 16.74 30.21 -8.13
CA THR A 341 17.03 30.89 -9.41
C THR A 341 18.49 30.69 -9.82
N GLU A 342 18.75 30.46 -11.11
CA GLU A 342 20.11 30.29 -11.64
C GLU A 342 20.86 31.63 -11.74
N ASP A 343 20.17 32.67 -12.19
CA ASP A 343 20.68 34.04 -12.27
C ASP A 343 20.17 34.91 -11.10
N PRO A 344 20.88 36.01 -10.74
CA PRO A 344 20.35 37.02 -9.84
C PRO A 344 19.04 37.59 -10.40
N ALA A 345 17.98 37.48 -9.60
CA ALA A 345 16.65 37.88 -10.03
C ALA A 345 15.81 38.44 -8.88
N VAL A 346 14.77 39.18 -9.26
CA VAL A 346 13.72 39.66 -8.35
C VAL A 346 12.39 39.08 -8.80
N TYR A 347 11.73 38.37 -7.90
CA TYR A 347 10.32 38.03 -8.06
C TYR A 347 9.46 39.18 -7.57
N PHE A 348 8.51 39.64 -8.38
CA PHE A 348 7.58 40.69 -7.99
C PHE A 348 6.13 40.30 -8.27
N GLU A 349 5.28 40.43 -7.25
CA GLU A 349 3.86 40.13 -7.33
C GLU A 349 3.04 41.22 -6.66
N VAL A 350 1.86 41.50 -7.23
CA VAL A 350 0.85 42.38 -6.65
C VAL A 350 -0.35 41.52 -6.31
N ARG A 351 -0.87 41.65 -5.09
CA ARG A 351 -2.12 41.02 -4.68
C ARG A 351 -3.19 42.07 -4.42
N SER A 352 -4.43 41.71 -4.75
CA SER A 352 -5.63 42.45 -4.37
C SER A 352 -6.59 41.48 -3.71
N ASN A 353 -6.96 41.76 -2.46
CA ASN A 353 -7.81 40.91 -1.62
C ASN A 353 -7.32 39.45 -1.60
N GLY A 354 -6.01 39.27 -1.40
CA GLY A 354 -5.35 37.96 -1.33
C GLY A 354 -5.16 37.24 -2.68
N LYS A 355 -5.68 37.76 -3.80
CA LYS A 355 -5.52 37.15 -5.13
C LYS A 355 -4.42 37.83 -5.94
N PRO A 356 -3.55 37.07 -6.64
CA PRO A 356 -2.51 37.64 -7.48
C PRO A 356 -3.11 38.31 -8.72
N VAL A 357 -2.72 39.55 -8.97
CA VAL A 357 -3.12 40.34 -10.15
C VAL A 357 -1.90 40.65 -11.01
N ASN A 358 -2.09 40.91 -12.30
CA ASN A 358 -0.99 41.18 -13.22
C ASN A 358 -0.20 42.44 -12.81
N PRO A 359 1.07 42.31 -12.36
CA PRO A 359 1.87 43.45 -11.89
C PRO A 359 2.14 44.49 -12.98
N ARG A 360 2.19 44.08 -14.26
CA ARG A 360 2.43 44.99 -15.38
C ARG A 360 1.33 46.04 -15.55
N SER A 361 0.14 45.80 -15.02
CA SER A 361 -0.96 46.77 -15.03
C SER A 361 -0.86 47.85 -13.96
N TRP A 362 0.17 47.78 -13.12
CA TRP A 362 0.43 48.73 -12.04
C TRP A 362 1.72 49.51 -12.27
N LEU A 363 2.72 48.86 -12.85
CA LEU A 363 4.02 49.45 -13.13
C LEU A 363 3.92 50.50 -14.24
N GLY A 364 4.61 51.62 -14.06
CA GLY A 364 4.74 52.66 -15.09
C GLY A 364 5.47 52.14 -16.33
N LYS A 365 5.30 52.85 -17.45
CA LYS A 365 6.05 52.55 -18.68
C LYS A 365 7.56 52.66 -18.38
N PRO A 366 8.36 51.68 -18.84
CA PRO A 366 9.80 51.62 -18.56
C PRO A 366 10.57 52.79 -19.18
#